data_AF-A0A523XUD6-F1
#
_entry.id   AF-A0A523XUD6-F1
#
_cell.length_a   1.000
_cell.length_b   1.000
_cell.length_c   1.000
_cell.angle_alpha   90.00
_cell.angle_beta   90.00
_cell.angle_gamma   90.00
#
_symmetry.space_group_name_H-M   'P 1'
#
loop_
_entity.id
_entity.type
_entity.pdbx_description
1 polymer ?
#
loop_
_entity_poly.entity_id
_entity_poly.type
_entity_poly.pdbx_seq_one_letter_code
_entity_poly.pdbx_strand_id
1 'polypeptide(L)'
;MWKEVSGTRTYFHYADEGLTGEYDSTGAEIKTYGYKPNSIFTTDPLFMKVGSVYYFYHTDHLGTPQKMTAVNGAVVWSAKYSSFLEADVDPSSTITNNLRAPGQYFDQETALHYNWQRYYDSQVGRYLKDDPIGLKGGINYYIYCLNNPVRWTDPIGLKKLIPNLWSLFIDTVIEAYKMGEKISDKNIEDKVNAIQNAINEQREIYKKYLDDCYAGCNDEFPCKQPGWKGCRKKCWKDWKKTEDNLKIYEDRIRQILLDPSFIDRFVQIN
;
A
#
# COMPACT_ATOMS: atom_id res chain seq x y z
N MET A 1 -8.83 -12.17 11.26
CA MET A 1 -9.80 -11.33 11.99
C MET A 1 -11.20 -11.67 11.53
N TRP A 2 -12.26 -11.26 12.20
CA TRP A 2 -13.64 -11.49 11.73
C TRP A 2 -14.52 -10.28 12.02
N LYS A 3 -15.60 -10.13 11.24
CA LYS A 3 -16.70 -9.20 11.50
C LYS A 3 -18.03 -9.93 11.44
N GLU A 4 -19.04 -9.43 12.15
CA GLU A 4 -20.40 -9.97 12.10
C GLU A 4 -21.41 -8.86 11.88
N VAL A 5 -22.28 -9.04 10.89
CA VAL A 5 -23.26 -8.05 10.46
C VAL A 5 -24.60 -8.77 10.29
N SER A 6 -25.61 -8.36 11.05
CA SER A 6 -26.94 -8.96 11.01
C SER A 6 -26.93 -10.50 11.11
N GLY A 7 -26.06 -11.05 11.97
CA GLY A 7 -25.90 -12.50 12.17
C GLY A 7 -25.06 -13.22 11.10
N THR A 8 -24.56 -12.52 10.08
CA THR A 8 -23.63 -13.08 9.08
C THR A 8 -22.20 -12.77 9.49
N ARG A 9 -21.39 -13.82 9.74
CA ARG A 9 -19.98 -13.67 10.11
C ARG A 9 -19.06 -13.88 8.92
N THR A 10 -18.15 -12.93 8.71
CA THR A 10 -17.09 -12.98 7.69
C THR A 10 -15.72 -13.00 8.35
N TYR A 11 -14.87 -13.92 7.94
CA TYR A 11 -13.49 -14.08 8.39
C TYR A 11 -12.54 -13.51 7.35
N PHE A 12 -11.65 -12.62 7.78
CA PHE A 12 -10.63 -11.98 6.94
C PHE A 12 -9.27 -12.61 7.23
N HIS A 13 -8.68 -13.16 6.17
CA HIS A 13 -7.37 -13.79 6.20
C HIS A 13 -6.34 -12.84 5.57
N TYR A 14 -5.25 -12.62 6.29
CA TYR A 14 -4.17 -11.77 5.86
C TYR A 14 -2.91 -12.60 5.71
N ALA A 15 -2.18 -12.31 4.64
CA ALA A 15 -0.80 -12.74 4.48
C ALA A 15 0.11 -11.50 4.47
N ASP A 16 1.37 -11.78 4.24
CA ASP A 16 2.45 -10.83 4.09
C ASP A 16 2.12 -9.73 3.07
N GLU A 17 1.46 -10.08 1.96
CA GLU A 17 1.07 -9.17 0.87
C GLU A 17 -0.19 -8.36 1.15
N GLY A 18 -0.99 -8.72 2.16
CA GLY A 18 -2.27 -8.06 2.43
C GLY A 18 -3.43 -8.99 2.76
N LEU A 19 -4.65 -8.49 2.59
CA LEU A 19 -5.89 -9.26 2.70
C LEU A 19 -5.94 -10.30 1.58
N THR A 20 -5.73 -11.58 1.89
CA THR A 20 -5.70 -12.64 0.86
C THR A 20 -7.05 -13.30 0.63
N GLY A 21 -7.96 -13.24 1.61
CA GLY A 21 -9.30 -13.77 1.38
C GLY A 21 -10.32 -13.49 2.48
N GLU A 22 -11.57 -13.73 2.12
CA GLU A 22 -12.76 -13.62 2.93
C GLU A 22 -13.47 -14.98 2.96
N TYR A 23 -13.86 -15.44 4.15
CA TYR A 23 -14.46 -16.75 4.37
C TYR A 23 -15.71 -16.64 5.23
N ASP A 24 -16.67 -17.53 5.03
CA ASP A 24 -17.87 -17.59 5.87
C ASP A 24 -17.62 -18.33 7.20
N SER A 25 -18.67 -18.46 8.02
CA SER A 25 -18.58 -19.15 9.32
C SER A 25 -18.32 -20.65 9.24
N THR A 26 -18.49 -21.26 8.07
CA THR A 26 -18.18 -22.67 7.81
C THR A 26 -16.76 -22.87 7.28
N GLY A 27 -16.07 -21.78 6.96
CA GLY A 27 -14.74 -21.79 6.32
C GLY A 27 -14.79 -21.88 4.80
N ALA A 28 -15.95 -21.68 4.17
CA ALA A 28 -16.05 -21.63 2.72
C ALA A 28 -15.53 -20.29 2.19
N GLU A 29 -14.79 -20.33 1.07
CA GLU A 29 -14.22 -19.16 0.41
C GLU A 29 -15.33 -18.27 -0.18
N ILE A 30 -15.39 -17.00 0.24
CA ILE A 30 -16.27 -15.98 -0.33
C ILE A 30 -15.52 -15.23 -1.44
N LYS A 31 -14.30 -14.75 -1.14
CA LYS A 31 -13.43 -14.02 -2.06
C LYS A 31 -11.98 -14.31 -1.78
N THR A 32 -11.16 -14.33 -2.82
CA THR A 32 -9.69 -14.36 -2.71
C THR A 32 -9.10 -13.19 -3.48
N TYR A 33 -8.05 -12.56 -2.94
CA TYR A 33 -7.34 -11.47 -3.58
C TYR A 33 -5.88 -11.87 -3.84
N GLY A 34 -5.41 -11.56 -5.04
CA GLY A 34 -4.02 -11.73 -5.43
C GLY A 34 -3.35 -10.39 -5.66
N TYR A 35 -2.10 -10.26 -5.18
CA TYR A 35 -1.30 -9.05 -5.31
C TYR A 35 -0.03 -9.31 -6.10
N LYS A 36 0.60 -8.24 -6.58
CA LYS A 36 1.92 -8.32 -7.21
C LYS A 36 2.94 -8.89 -6.22
N PRO A 37 3.80 -9.84 -6.62
CA PRO A 37 4.85 -10.35 -5.75
C PRO A 37 5.74 -9.22 -5.22
N ASN A 38 6.07 -9.28 -3.93
CA ASN A 38 6.84 -8.25 -3.21
C ASN A 38 6.17 -6.87 -3.16
N SER A 39 4.86 -6.76 -3.41
CA SER A 39 4.13 -5.53 -3.14
C SER A 39 4.16 -5.21 -1.64
N ILE A 40 3.94 -3.93 -1.33
CA ILE A 40 3.67 -3.52 0.03
C ILE A 40 2.23 -3.98 0.36
N PHE A 41 1.93 -4.14 1.64
CA PHE A 41 0.65 -4.63 2.13
C PHE A 41 -0.54 -3.94 1.43
N THR A 42 -1.31 -4.73 0.68
CA THR A 42 -2.50 -4.34 -0.12
C THR A 42 -2.32 -3.15 -1.07
N THR A 43 -1.12 -2.96 -1.66
CA THR A 43 -0.87 -1.82 -2.57
C THR A 43 -1.10 -2.09 -4.06
N ASP A 44 -0.88 -3.32 -4.52
CA ASP A 44 -0.90 -3.64 -5.96
C ASP A 44 -1.78 -4.88 -6.23
N PRO A 45 -3.12 -4.74 -6.13
CA PRO A 45 -4.02 -5.85 -6.40
C PRO A 45 -3.99 -6.19 -7.90
N LEU A 46 -3.89 -7.50 -8.21
CA LEU A 46 -3.86 -8.02 -9.57
C LEU A 46 -5.19 -8.68 -9.94
N PHE A 47 -5.73 -9.50 -9.05
CA PHE A 47 -7.00 -10.18 -9.29
C PHE A 47 -7.83 -10.35 -8.02
N MET A 48 -9.13 -10.44 -8.22
CA MET A 48 -10.09 -10.98 -7.26
C MET A 48 -10.68 -12.26 -7.85
N LYS A 49 -10.81 -13.30 -7.03
CA LYS A 49 -11.42 -14.57 -7.39
C LYS A 49 -12.66 -14.79 -6.53
N VAL A 50 -13.75 -15.23 -7.18
CA VAL A 50 -15.00 -15.64 -6.53
C VAL A 50 -15.38 -17.01 -7.08
N GLY A 51 -15.39 -18.03 -6.23
CA GLY A 51 -15.61 -19.42 -6.63
C GLY A 51 -14.51 -19.92 -7.57
N SER A 52 -14.77 -19.96 -8.88
CA SER A 52 -13.78 -20.31 -9.93
C SER A 52 -13.58 -19.19 -10.96
N VAL A 53 -14.19 -18.03 -10.75
CA VAL A 53 -14.17 -16.91 -11.69
C VAL A 53 -13.13 -15.88 -11.22
N TYR A 54 -12.33 -15.38 -12.16
CA TYR A 54 -11.33 -14.35 -11.94
C TYR A 54 -11.77 -13.01 -12.53
N TYR A 55 -11.46 -11.95 -11.79
CA TYR A 55 -11.65 -10.56 -12.17
C TYR A 55 -10.32 -9.83 -11.99
N PHE A 56 -9.92 -9.05 -12.98
CA PHE A 56 -8.60 -8.42 -13.02
C PHE A 56 -8.71 -6.93 -12.70
N TYR A 57 -7.85 -6.45 -11.81
CA TYR A 57 -7.82 -5.05 -11.39
C TYR A 57 -7.08 -4.18 -12.40
N HIS A 58 -7.61 -2.96 -12.58
CA HIS A 58 -6.95 -1.86 -13.27
C HIS A 58 -6.84 -0.70 -12.30
N THR A 59 -5.61 -0.33 -11.95
CA THR A 59 -5.33 0.68 -10.92
C THR A 59 -4.82 1.99 -11.51
N ASP A 60 -4.89 3.07 -10.73
CA ASP A 60 -4.18 4.31 -11.02
C ASP A 60 -2.68 4.23 -10.65
N HIS A 61 -1.97 5.36 -10.74
CA HIS A 61 -0.54 5.47 -10.42
C HIS A 61 -0.22 5.19 -8.95
N LEU A 62 -1.21 5.34 -8.05
CA LEU A 62 -1.05 5.05 -6.63
C LEU A 62 -1.33 3.58 -6.30
N GLY A 63 -1.95 2.82 -7.21
CA GLY A 63 -2.43 1.47 -6.95
C GLY A 63 -3.91 1.39 -6.52
N THR A 64 -4.66 2.49 -6.61
CA THR A 64 -6.09 2.51 -6.30
C THR A 64 -6.88 1.83 -7.41
N PRO A 65 -7.72 0.82 -7.14
CA PRO A 65 -8.60 0.19 -8.13
C PRO A 65 -9.55 1.20 -8.78
N GLN A 66 -9.43 1.39 -10.10
CA GLN A 66 -10.33 2.23 -10.89
C GLN A 66 -11.37 1.39 -11.64
N LYS A 67 -10.97 0.21 -12.13
CA LYS A 67 -11.84 -0.72 -12.86
C LYS A 67 -11.49 -2.17 -12.58
N MET A 68 -12.43 -3.07 -12.86
CA MET A 68 -12.18 -4.51 -12.95
C MET A 68 -12.80 -5.10 -14.20
N THR A 69 -12.10 -6.04 -14.81
CA THR A 69 -12.57 -6.76 -16.00
C THR A 69 -12.70 -8.25 -15.74
N ALA A 70 -13.72 -8.88 -16.29
CA ALA A 70 -13.83 -10.34 -16.35
C ALA A 70 -12.87 -10.92 -17.41
N VAL A 71 -12.74 -12.26 -17.44
CA VAL A 71 -11.86 -13.00 -18.36
C VAL A 71 -12.17 -12.69 -19.84
N ASN A 72 -13.42 -12.38 -20.17
CA ASN A 72 -13.85 -12.01 -21.52
C ASN A 72 -13.59 -10.52 -21.87
N GLY A 73 -12.92 -9.77 -20.98
CA GLY A 73 -12.62 -8.35 -21.17
C GLY A 73 -13.77 -7.39 -20.81
N ALA A 74 -14.95 -7.90 -20.43
CA ALA A 74 -16.06 -7.04 -20.02
C ALA A 74 -15.73 -6.32 -18.71
N VAL A 75 -15.99 -5.00 -18.65
CA VAL A 75 -15.91 -4.23 -17.41
C VAL A 75 -17.06 -4.66 -16.50
N VAL A 76 -16.73 -5.15 -15.32
CA VAL A 76 -17.70 -5.67 -14.33
C VAL A 76 -17.79 -4.81 -13.08
N TRP A 77 -16.82 -3.92 -12.88
CA TRP A 77 -16.81 -2.93 -11.82
C TRP A 77 -15.99 -1.72 -12.25
N SER A 78 -16.45 -0.53 -11.85
CA SER A 78 -15.67 0.69 -11.98
C SER A 78 -16.06 1.71 -10.93
N ALA A 79 -15.12 2.56 -10.55
CA ALA A 79 -15.39 3.68 -9.66
C ALA A 79 -14.62 4.93 -10.10
N LYS A 80 -15.16 6.09 -9.79
CA LYS A 80 -14.43 7.36 -9.78
C LYS A 80 -14.18 7.77 -8.34
N TYR A 81 -13.11 8.50 -8.09
CA TYR A 81 -12.74 8.90 -6.74
C TYR A 81 -12.70 10.42 -6.61
N SER A 82 -13.17 10.92 -5.48
CA SER A 82 -12.85 12.28 -5.04
C SER A 82 -11.37 12.38 -4.68
N SER A 83 -10.86 13.62 -4.50
CA SER A 83 -9.48 13.82 -4.06
C SER A 83 -9.18 13.08 -2.74
N PHE A 84 -10.15 12.95 -1.84
CA PHE A 84 -10.01 12.25 -0.56
C PHE A 84 -10.57 10.82 -0.60
N LEU A 85 -10.53 10.19 -1.79
CA LEU A 85 -10.75 8.76 -1.99
C LEU A 85 -12.17 8.29 -1.65
N GLU A 86 -13.15 9.19 -1.64
CA GLU A 86 -14.55 8.79 -1.64
C GLU A 86 -14.89 8.19 -3.01
N ALA A 87 -15.38 6.95 -3.01
CA ALA A 87 -15.61 6.19 -4.22
C ALA A 87 -17.05 6.35 -4.72
N ASP A 88 -17.21 6.88 -5.92
CA ASP A 88 -18.44 6.87 -6.70
C ASP A 88 -18.42 5.63 -7.62
N VAL A 89 -19.03 4.54 -7.15
CA VAL A 89 -19.08 3.26 -7.86
C VAL A 89 -20.17 3.31 -8.94
N ASP A 90 -19.82 2.91 -10.16
CA ASP A 90 -20.75 2.87 -11.28
C ASP A 90 -21.93 1.93 -10.96
N PRO A 91 -23.19 2.40 -11.02
CA PRO A 91 -24.38 1.58 -10.75
C PRO A 91 -24.53 0.37 -11.66
N SER A 92 -23.88 0.35 -12.84
CA SER A 92 -23.84 -0.79 -13.75
C SER A 92 -22.88 -1.90 -13.33
N SER A 93 -22.10 -1.69 -12.26
CA SER A 93 -21.17 -2.70 -11.72
C SER A 93 -21.93 -3.97 -11.32
N THR A 94 -21.51 -5.10 -11.87
CA THR A 94 -22.14 -6.41 -11.64
C THR A 94 -21.50 -7.19 -10.50
N ILE A 95 -20.37 -6.70 -9.97
CA ILE A 95 -19.66 -7.30 -8.83
C ILE A 95 -19.37 -6.25 -7.76
N THR A 96 -19.18 -6.72 -6.53
CA THR A 96 -18.78 -5.86 -5.40
C THR A 96 -17.28 -5.94 -5.16
N ASN A 97 -16.59 -4.81 -5.29
CA ASN A 97 -15.21 -4.62 -4.85
C ASN A 97 -15.15 -3.71 -3.63
N ASN A 98 -14.51 -4.20 -2.56
CA ASN A 98 -14.34 -3.45 -1.32
C ASN A 98 -12.91 -2.90 -1.16
N LEU A 99 -11.95 -3.28 -2.01
CA LEU A 99 -10.65 -2.62 -2.00
C LEU A 99 -10.80 -1.16 -2.48
N ARG A 100 -10.15 -0.24 -1.76
CA ARG A 100 -10.13 1.21 -2.05
C ARG A 100 -8.67 1.62 -2.32
N ALA A 101 -8.23 2.77 -1.80
CA ALA A 101 -6.82 3.14 -1.88
C ALA A 101 -5.92 2.05 -1.27
N PRO A 102 -4.63 2.01 -1.63
CA PRO A 102 -3.68 1.06 -1.06
C PRO A 102 -3.80 0.98 0.47
N GLY A 103 -3.91 -0.22 1.02
CA GLY A 103 -4.16 -0.42 2.47
C GLY A 103 -5.62 -0.58 2.88
N GLN A 104 -6.55 -0.07 2.08
CA GLN A 104 -7.91 0.21 2.53
C GLN A 104 -8.94 -0.82 2.07
N TYR A 105 -9.79 -1.23 3.01
CA TYR A 105 -10.98 -2.04 2.79
C TYR A 105 -12.23 -1.25 3.17
N PHE A 106 -13.17 -1.11 2.25
CA PHE A 106 -14.45 -0.43 2.48
C PHE A 106 -15.39 -1.29 3.32
N ASP A 107 -15.80 -0.75 4.45
CA ASP A 107 -16.78 -1.31 5.36
C ASP A 107 -18.13 -0.64 5.12
N GLN A 108 -19.02 -1.34 4.42
CA GLN A 108 -20.29 -0.78 3.95
C GLN A 108 -21.20 -0.33 5.10
N GLU A 109 -21.15 -1.03 6.23
CA GLU A 109 -22.02 -0.81 7.38
C GLU A 109 -21.74 0.53 8.07
N THR A 110 -20.49 0.97 8.02
CA THR A 110 -20.03 2.22 8.64
C THR A 110 -19.73 3.31 7.61
N ALA A 111 -19.67 2.95 6.32
CA ALA A 111 -19.14 3.76 5.23
C ALA A 111 -17.66 4.16 5.43
N LEU A 112 -16.94 3.50 6.34
CA LEU A 112 -15.55 3.78 6.64
C LEU A 112 -14.61 2.85 5.89
N HIS A 113 -13.36 3.30 5.75
CA HIS A 113 -12.29 2.52 5.15
C HIS A 113 -11.42 1.95 6.27
N TYR A 114 -11.50 0.65 6.51
CA TYR A 114 -10.56 -0.04 7.39
C TYR A 114 -9.17 -0.03 6.75
N ASN A 115 -8.22 0.62 7.41
CA ASN A 115 -6.84 0.77 6.95
C ASN A 115 -5.88 0.23 8.02
N TRP A 116 -6.00 -1.07 8.27
CA TRP A 116 -5.23 -1.88 9.23
C TRP A 116 -5.20 -1.33 10.66
N GLN A 117 -4.40 -0.30 10.91
CA GLN A 117 -4.21 0.30 12.24
C GLN A 117 -5.30 1.33 12.58
N ARG A 118 -5.94 1.91 11.55
CA ARG A 118 -6.92 2.99 11.73
C ARG A 118 -8.10 2.85 10.78
N TYR A 119 -9.23 3.42 11.16
CA TYR A 119 -10.36 3.66 10.25
C TYR A 119 -10.23 5.06 9.65
N TYR A 120 -10.35 5.12 8.33
CA TYR A 120 -10.33 6.34 7.54
C TYR A 120 -11.74 6.70 7.09
N ASP A 121 -12.11 7.96 7.27
CA ASP A 121 -13.33 8.55 6.78
C ASP A 121 -13.01 9.38 5.53
N SER A 122 -13.49 8.92 4.38
CA SER A 122 -13.26 9.56 3.08
C SER A 122 -14.14 10.79 2.85
N GLN A 123 -15.28 10.91 3.54
CA GLN A 123 -16.15 12.09 3.46
C GLN A 123 -15.52 13.29 4.16
N VAL A 124 -14.88 13.04 5.31
CA VAL A 124 -14.16 14.08 6.06
C VAL A 124 -12.69 14.18 5.64
N GLY A 125 -12.14 13.13 5.03
CA GLY A 125 -10.77 13.07 4.53
C GLY A 125 -9.72 12.81 5.62
N ARG A 126 -10.08 12.14 6.73
CA ARG A 126 -9.22 12.00 7.93
C ARG A 126 -9.37 10.64 8.62
N TYR A 127 -8.39 10.30 9.46
CA TYR A 127 -8.53 9.16 10.37
C TYR A 127 -9.43 9.50 11.55
N LEU A 128 -10.15 8.50 12.06
CA LEU A 128 -11.01 8.64 13.23
C LEU A 128 -10.29 8.43 14.57
N LYS A 129 -9.09 7.84 14.51
CA LYS A 129 -8.26 7.56 15.68
C LYS A 129 -6.94 8.32 15.58
N ASP A 130 -6.40 8.68 16.74
CA ASP A 130 -5.07 9.23 16.89
C ASP A 130 -4.02 8.30 16.30
N ASP A 131 -2.98 8.88 15.72
CA ASP A 131 -1.87 8.14 15.12
C ASP A 131 -1.12 7.34 16.19
N PRO A 132 -1.05 6.00 16.09
CA PRO A 132 -0.32 5.17 17.05
C PRO A 132 1.17 5.53 17.15
N ILE A 133 1.76 6.15 16.12
CA ILE A 133 3.16 6.61 16.16
C ILE A 133 3.31 8.04 16.73
N GLY A 134 2.21 8.67 17.15
CA GLY A 134 2.18 9.98 17.80
C GLY A 134 2.81 11.08 16.95
N LEU A 135 3.59 11.96 17.58
CA LEU A 135 4.20 13.13 16.91
C LEU A 135 5.15 12.76 15.75
N LYS A 136 5.55 11.49 15.64
CA LYS A 136 6.38 10.98 14.53
C LYS A 136 5.61 10.95 13.19
N GLY A 137 4.27 10.87 13.24
CA GLY A 137 3.38 10.99 12.08
C GLY A 137 3.13 12.45 11.67
N GLY A 138 3.41 13.39 12.57
CA GLY A 138 3.20 14.82 12.43
C GLY A 138 2.45 15.39 13.63
N ILE A 139 2.28 16.72 13.64
CA ILE A 139 1.55 17.43 14.72
C ILE A 139 0.05 17.11 14.67
N ASN A 140 -0.48 16.74 13.50
CA ASN A 140 -1.88 16.38 13.33
C ASN A 140 -2.05 14.86 13.30
N TYR A 141 -2.52 14.28 14.41
CA TYR A 141 -2.68 12.83 14.58
C TYR A 141 -3.73 12.18 13.70
N TYR A 142 -4.58 12.96 13.04
CA TYR A 142 -5.71 12.46 12.26
C TYR A 142 -5.52 12.66 10.76
N ILE A 143 -4.35 13.19 10.34
CA ILE A 143 -4.13 13.57 8.95
C ILE A 143 -3.93 12.33 8.08
N TYR A 144 -4.65 12.25 6.97
CA TYR A 144 -4.35 11.28 5.92
C TYR A 144 -3.41 11.91 4.91
N CYS A 145 -2.27 11.25 4.65
CA CYS A 145 -1.35 11.62 3.57
C CYS A 145 -0.98 13.11 3.54
N LEU A 146 -0.76 13.75 4.69
CA LEU A 146 -0.48 15.20 4.76
C LEU A 146 -1.42 16.08 3.92
N ASN A 147 -2.70 15.70 3.77
CA ASN A 147 -3.68 16.36 2.90
C ASN A 147 -3.34 16.38 1.39
N ASN A 148 -2.44 15.51 0.92
CA ASN A 148 -2.20 15.30 -0.51
C ASN A 148 -2.34 13.81 -0.89
N PRO A 149 -3.56 13.26 -0.79
CA PRO A 149 -3.90 11.89 -1.20
C PRO A 149 -3.73 11.61 -2.70
N VAL A 150 -3.62 12.64 -3.55
CA VAL A 150 -3.36 12.48 -4.99
C VAL A 150 -1.91 12.05 -5.25
N ARG A 151 -1.01 12.40 -4.34
CA ARG A 151 0.43 12.11 -4.44
C ARG A 151 0.88 10.96 -3.55
N TRP A 152 0.21 10.75 -2.43
CA TRP A 152 0.66 9.85 -1.38
C TRP A 152 -0.46 8.91 -0.95
N THR A 153 -0.06 7.73 -0.48
CA THR A 153 -0.97 6.75 0.13
C THR A 153 -0.43 6.34 1.50
N ASP A 154 -1.26 5.79 2.38
CA ASP A 154 -0.85 5.25 3.69
C ASP A 154 -1.36 3.80 3.80
N PRO A 155 -0.61 2.80 3.31
CA PRO A 155 -1.10 1.43 3.16
C PRO A 155 -1.31 0.65 4.47
N ILE A 156 -0.76 1.16 5.57
CA ILE A 156 -0.83 0.50 6.88
C ILE A 156 -1.52 1.36 7.92
N GLY A 157 -1.99 2.55 7.53
CA GLY A 157 -2.63 3.50 8.43
C GLY A 157 -1.70 4.01 9.52
N LEU A 158 -0.42 4.23 9.26
CA LEU A 158 0.55 4.80 10.21
C LEU A 158 1.35 5.94 9.62
N LYS A 159 1.70 5.85 8.33
CA LYS A 159 2.49 6.89 7.69
C LYS A 159 2.33 6.82 6.19
N LYS A 160 2.27 8.01 5.59
CA LYS A 160 2.31 8.15 4.14
C LYS A 160 3.56 7.51 3.55
N LEU A 161 3.34 6.74 2.50
CA LEU A 161 4.30 6.31 1.52
C LEU A 161 4.08 7.10 0.24
N ILE A 162 5.15 7.28 -0.53
CA ILE A 162 5.04 7.63 -1.94
C ILE A 162 4.85 6.28 -2.63
N PRO A 163 3.63 5.92 -3.09
CA PRO A 163 3.46 4.70 -3.85
C PRO A 163 4.21 4.86 -5.17
N ASN A 164 4.98 3.84 -5.52
CA ASN A 164 5.83 3.81 -6.69
C ASN A 164 6.83 4.98 -6.77
N LEU A 165 7.73 5.09 -5.77
CA LEU A 165 8.99 5.86 -5.93
C LEU A 165 9.65 5.59 -7.28
N TRP A 166 9.52 4.35 -7.79
CA TRP A 166 9.98 3.93 -9.10
C TRP A 166 9.20 4.52 -10.28
N SER A 167 7.86 4.56 -10.28
CA SER A 167 7.11 5.10 -11.43
C SER A 167 7.22 6.61 -11.50
N LEU A 168 7.13 7.31 -10.37
CA LEU A 168 7.31 8.76 -10.32
C LEU A 168 8.74 9.14 -10.74
N PHE A 169 9.75 8.34 -10.36
CA PHE A 169 11.13 8.53 -10.82
C PHE A 169 11.28 8.25 -12.31
N ILE A 170 10.80 7.10 -12.80
CA ILE A 170 10.86 6.72 -14.22
C ILE A 170 10.14 7.76 -15.06
N ASP A 171 8.91 8.16 -14.74
CA ASP A 171 8.14 9.15 -15.51
C ASP A 171 8.86 10.50 -15.53
N THR A 172 9.37 10.95 -14.38
CA THR A 172 10.08 12.23 -14.29
C THR A 172 11.43 12.20 -15.04
N VAL A 173 12.15 11.08 -14.99
CA VAL A 173 13.43 10.89 -15.70
C VAL A 173 13.21 10.67 -17.19
N ILE A 174 12.15 9.95 -17.59
CA ILE A 174 11.74 9.77 -18.98
C ILE A 174 11.29 11.10 -19.58
N GLU A 175 10.51 11.91 -18.88
CA GLU A 175 10.10 13.25 -19.35
C GLU A 175 11.32 14.17 -19.54
N ALA A 176 12.24 14.21 -18.57
CA ALA A 176 13.49 14.97 -18.68
C ALA A 176 14.36 14.48 -19.85
N TYR A 177 14.50 13.16 -20.01
CA TYR A 177 15.22 12.54 -21.11
C TYR A 177 14.57 12.82 -22.48
N LYS A 178 13.24 12.73 -22.59
CA LYS A 178 12.46 13.08 -23.80
C LYS A 178 12.64 14.56 -24.17
N MET A 179 12.93 15.42 -23.20
CA MET A 179 13.27 16.83 -23.41
C MET A 179 14.74 17.06 -23.79
N GLY A 180 15.56 16.00 -23.88
CA GLY A 180 16.98 16.07 -24.25
C GLY A 180 17.92 16.38 -23.07
N GLU A 181 17.43 16.36 -21.83
CA GLU A 181 18.27 16.48 -20.63
C GLU A 181 19.11 15.20 -20.43
N LYS A 182 20.40 15.36 -20.16
CA LYS A 182 21.32 14.25 -19.85
C LYS A 182 21.26 13.94 -18.36
N ILE A 183 21.54 12.69 -17.98
CA ILE A 183 21.62 12.26 -16.56
C ILE A 183 22.69 13.05 -15.76
N SER A 184 23.68 13.62 -16.45
CA SER A 184 24.67 14.55 -15.88
C SER A 184 24.12 15.95 -15.56
N ASP A 185 22.89 16.26 -15.97
CA ASP A 185 22.27 17.54 -15.73
C ASP A 185 21.80 17.59 -14.28
N LYS A 186 22.17 18.67 -13.59
CA LYS A 186 21.92 18.91 -12.16
C LYS A 186 20.47 18.66 -11.73
N ASN A 187 19.52 18.86 -12.63
CA ASN A 187 18.08 18.64 -12.43
C ASN A 187 17.73 17.16 -12.19
N ILE A 188 18.44 16.21 -12.83
CA ILE A 188 18.26 14.77 -12.63
C ILE A 188 18.99 14.31 -11.37
N GLU A 189 20.21 14.80 -11.12
CA GLU A 189 20.98 14.51 -9.91
C GLU A 189 20.23 14.93 -8.64
N ASP A 190 19.64 16.14 -8.62
CA ASP A 190 18.84 16.64 -7.50
C ASP A 190 17.59 15.76 -7.23
N LYS A 191 16.97 15.23 -8.30
CA LYS A 191 15.81 14.31 -8.19
C LYS A 191 16.22 12.94 -7.66
N VAL A 192 17.33 12.38 -8.13
CA VAL A 192 17.90 11.13 -7.61
C VAL A 192 18.25 11.29 -6.12
N ASN A 193 18.89 12.40 -5.76
CA ASN A 193 19.25 12.70 -4.37
C ASN A 193 18.02 12.86 -3.47
N ALA A 194 16.96 13.52 -3.95
CA ALA A 194 15.70 13.64 -3.20
C ALA A 194 15.06 12.27 -2.93
N ILE A 195 15.14 11.34 -3.88
CA ILE A 195 14.65 9.96 -3.71
C ILE A 195 15.51 9.18 -2.73
N GLN A 196 16.84 9.28 -2.84
CA GLN A 196 17.74 8.61 -1.90
C GLN A 196 17.52 9.13 -0.47
N ASN A 197 17.27 10.43 -0.31
CA ASN A 197 16.90 11.02 0.98
C ASN A 197 15.55 10.48 1.48
N ALA A 198 14.53 10.37 0.62
CA ALA A 198 13.24 9.79 0.99
C ALA A 198 13.36 8.32 1.42
N ILE A 199 14.19 7.52 0.73
CA ILE A 199 14.48 6.13 1.10
C ILE A 199 15.17 6.06 2.47
N ASN A 200 16.17 6.93 2.70
CA ASN A 200 16.88 6.99 3.97
C ASN A 200 15.96 7.41 5.12
N GLU A 201 15.10 8.40 4.90
CA GLU A 201 14.08 8.80 5.88
C GLU A 201 13.14 7.63 6.20
N GLN A 202 12.64 6.91 5.18
CA GLN A 202 11.82 5.72 5.37
C GLN A 202 12.55 4.64 6.17
N ARG A 203 13.81 4.35 5.86
CA ARG A 203 14.63 3.38 6.59
C ARG A 203 14.75 3.73 8.07
N GLU A 204 15.02 4.98 8.41
CA GLU A 204 15.10 5.44 9.81
C GLU A 204 13.76 5.31 10.55
N ILE A 205 12.64 5.56 9.85
CA ILE A 205 11.31 5.34 10.41
C ILE A 205 11.09 3.86 10.73
N TYR A 206 11.43 2.96 9.81
CA TYR A 206 11.22 1.52 10.01
C TYR A 206 12.14 0.94 11.07
N LYS A 207 13.39 1.39 11.18
CA LYS A 207 14.26 1.04 12.32
C LYS A 207 13.61 1.41 13.65
N LYS A 208 13.03 2.61 13.73
CA LYS A 208 12.33 3.06 14.93
C LYS A 208 11.07 2.24 15.22
N TYR A 209 10.34 1.81 14.19
CA TYR A 209 9.22 0.87 14.35
C TYR A 209 9.67 -0.48 14.92
N LEU A 210 10.83 -1.00 14.48
CA LEU A 210 11.40 -2.21 15.06
C LEU A 210 11.72 -2.03 16.55
N ASP A 211 12.26 -0.88 16.93
CA ASP A 211 12.56 -0.55 18.32
C ASP A 211 11.28 -0.44 19.17
N ASP A 212 10.27 0.27 18.68
CA ASP A 212 8.97 0.40 19.35
C ASP A 212 8.28 -0.98 19.48
N CYS A 213 8.33 -1.82 18.44
CA CYS A 213 7.79 -3.19 18.46
C CYS A 213 8.53 -4.07 19.47
N TYR A 214 9.85 -3.96 19.55
CA TYR A 214 10.65 -4.64 20.57
C TYR A 214 10.36 -4.15 21.98
N ALA A 215 10.08 -2.86 22.17
CA ALA A 215 9.64 -2.32 23.45
C ALA A 215 8.30 -2.93 23.85
N GLY A 216 7.31 -2.96 22.94
CA GLY A 216 6.02 -3.62 23.16
C GLY A 216 6.17 -5.10 23.53
N CYS A 217 7.09 -5.84 22.89
CA CYS A 217 7.39 -7.22 23.29
C CYS A 217 7.96 -7.34 24.72
N ASN A 218 8.72 -6.34 25.20
CA ASN A 218 9.22 -6.33 26.57
C ASN A 218 8.11 -6.04 27.58
N ASP A 219 7.16 -5.18 27.21
CA ASP A 219 6.00 -4.83 28.04
C ASP A 219 5.00 -6.00 28.12
N GLU A 220 4.74 -6.67 26.99
CA GLU A 220 3.84 -7.83 26.90
C GLU A 220 4.42 -9.08 27.58
N PHE A 221 5.74 -9.29 27.47
CA PHE A 221 6.44 -10.44 28.07
C PHE A 221 7.55 -9.98 29.03
N PRO A 222 7.20 -9.43 30.21
CA PRO A 222 8.17 -8.94 31.18
C PRO A 222 9.10 -10.07 31.64
N CYS A 223 10.35 -9.73 31.92
CA CYS A 223 11.41 -10.70 32.27
C CYS A 223 11.65 -11.80 31.22
N LYS A 224 11.31 -11.56 29.95
CA LYS A 224 11.49 -12.51 28.84
C LYS A 224 10.75 -13.82 29.04
N GLN A 225 9.52 -13.73 29.56
CA GLN A 225 8.60 -14.85 29.70
C GLN A 225 8.40 -15.65 28.38
N PRO A 226 7.90 -16.90 28.47
CA PRO A 226 7.58 -17.69 27.28
C PRO A 226 6.70 -16.90 26.31
N GLY A 227 7.14 -16.77 25.05
CA GLY A 227 6.51 -15.91 24.04
C GLY A 227 7.36 -14.71 23.60
N TRP A 228 8.25 -14.19 24.47
CA TRP A 228 9.10 -13.03 24.18
C TRP A 228 9.96 -13.19 22.92
N LYS A 229 10.59 -14.36 22.76
CA LYS A 229 11.41 -14.68 21.56
C LYS A 229 10.54 -14.73 20.29
N GLY A 230 9.30 -15.22 20.40
CA GLY A 230 8.36 -15.29 19.27
C GLY A 230 7.91 -13.91 18.84
N CYS A 231 7.55 -13.05 19.79
CA CYS A 231 7.17 -11.66 19.56
C CYS A 231 8.28 -10.89 18.83
N ARG A 232 9.51 -10.92 19.34
CA ARG A 232 10.63 -10.21 18.69
C ARG A 232 10.98 -10.79 17.32
N LYS A 233 10.88 -12.11 17.14
CA LYS A 233 11.08 -12.73 15.82
C LYS A 233 10.05 -12.25 14.79
N LYS A 234 8.81 -12.00 15.22
CA LYS A 234 7.77 -11.40 14.39
C LYS A 234 8.12 -9.96 14.01
N CYS A 235 8.41 -9.10 14.99
CA CYS A 235 8.86 -7.71 14.76
C CYS A 235 10.04 -7.63 13.77
N TRP A 236 11.03 -8.50 13.94
CA TRP A 236 12.21 -8.54 13.06
C TRP A 236 11.85 -8.94 11.63
N LYS A 237 10.96 -9.93 11.44
CA LYS A 237 10.51 -10.34 10.10
C LYS A 237 9.78 -9.20 9.39
N ASP A 238 8.89 -8.51 10.09
CA ASP A 238 8.12 -7.38 9.56
C ASP A 238 9.05 -6.22 9.13
N TRP A 239 10.03 -5.90 9.98
CA TRP A 239 11.07 -4.93 9.64
C TRP A 239 11.93 -5.38 8.45
N LYS A 240 12.40 -6.63 8.48
CA LYS A 240 13.32 -7.16 7.47
C LYS A 240 12.68 -7.16 6.08
N LYS A 241 11.39 -7.50 5.98
CA LYS A 241 10.63 -7.41 4.74
C LYS A 241 10.61 -5.99 4.18
N THR A 242 10.40 -5.02 5.06
CA THR A 242 10.37 -3.61 4.66
C THR A 242 11.74 -3.11 4.21
N GLU A 243 12.80 -3.50 4.93
CA GLU A 243 14.19 -3.21 4.55
C GLU A 243 14.55 -3.85 3.20
N ASP A 244 14.13 -5.10 2.95
CA ASP A 244 14.37 -5.77 1.68
C ASP A 244 13.63 -5.07 0.52
N ASN A 245 12.42 -4.56 0.77
CA ASN A 245 11.70 -3.72 -0.20
C ASN A 245 12.44 -2.39 -0.47
N LEU A 246 12.91 -1.69 0.57
CA LEU A 246 13.72 -0.47 0.41
C LEU A 246 15.01 -0.74 -0.38
N LYS A 247 15.63 -1.90 -0.16
CA LYS A 247 16.84 -2.31 -0.86
C LYS A 247 16.62 -2.56 -2.36
N ILE A 248 15.45 -3.06 -2.75
CA ILE A 248 15.07 -3.17 -4.17
C ILE A 248 15.06 -1.79 -4.84
N TYR A 249 14.59 -0.75 -4.14
CA TYR A 249 14.62 0.61 -4.67
C TYR A 249 16.06 1.16 -4.78
N GLU A 250 16.90 0.94 -3.77
CA GLU A 250 18.31 1.37 -3.81
C GLU A 250 19.11 0.68 -4.92
N ASP A 251 18.95 -0.64 -5.08
CA ASP A 251 19.68 -1.40 -6.09
C ASP A 251 19.28 -0.97 -7.50
N ARG A 252 18.00 -0.61 -7.71
CA ARG A 252 17.54 -0.07 -9.00
C ARG A 252 18.02 1.37 -9.26
N ILE A 253 18.08 2.22 -8.24
CA ILE A 253 18.68 3.57 -8.36
C ILE A 253 20.16 3.46 -8.72
N ARG A 254 20.89 2.55 -8.05
CA ARG A 254 22.29 2.25 -8.38
C ARG A 254 22.47 1.77 -9.82
N GLN A 255 21.60 0.89 -10.32
CA GLN A 255 21.66 0.43 -11.71
C GLN A 255 21.51 1.60 -12.70
N ILE A 256 20.64 2.57 -12.43
CA ILE A 256 20.46 3.75 -13.28
C ILE A 256 21.66 4.71 -13.20
N LEU A 257 22.24 4.89 -12.01
CA LEU A 257 23.44 5.70 -11.84
C LEU A 257 24.69 5.07 -12.49
N LEU A 258 24.77 3.74 -12.52
CA LEU A 258 25.91 3.00 -13.05
C LEU A 258 25.82 2.78 -14.57
N ASP A 259 24.61 2.65 -15.12
CA ASP A 259 24.39 2.49 -16.55
C ASP A 259 23.25 3.40 -17.05
N PRO A 260 23.59 4.65 -17.45
CA PRO A 260 22.69 5.57 -18.11
C PRO A 260 21.92 4.99 -19.31
N SER A 261 22.50 4.03 -20.04
CA SER A 261 21.87 3.38 -21.20
C SER A 261 20.72 2.43 -20.83
N PHE A 262 20.57 2.12 -19.53
CA PHE A 262 19.39 1.44 -19.02
C PHE A 262 18.10 2.22 -19.31
N ILE A 263 18.14 3.54 -19.21
CA ILE A 263 17.00 4.41 -19.54
C ILE A 263 16.67 4.32 -21.04
N ASP A 264 17.70 4.33 -21.91
CA ASP A 264 17.53 4.19 -23.37
C ASP A 264 16.84 2.86 -23.74
N ARG A 265 17.25 1.75 -23.11
CA ARG A 265 16.65 0.43 -23.35
C ARG A 265 15.23 0.33 -22.78
N PHE A 266 14.93 0.99 -21.67
CA PHE A 266 13.62 0.95 -21.03
C PHE A 266 12.57 1.80 -21.79
N VAL A 267 12.99 2.92 -22.39
CA VAL A 267 12.16 3.79 -23.25
C VAL A 267 11.84 3.13 -24.59
N GLN A 268 12.69 2.23 -25.11
CA GLN A 268 12.40 1.50 -26.35
C GLN A 268 11.42 0.33 -26.18
N ILE A 269 11.19 -0.13 -24.94
CA ILE A 269 10.38 -1.32 -24.64
C ILE A 269 8.94 -0.96 -24.22
N ASN A 270 8.66 0.31 -23.86
CA ASN A 270 7.33 0.80 -23.50
C ASN A 270 6.93 2.00 -24.37
#